data_AF-A0A381RI44-F1
#
_entry.id   AF-A0A381RI44-F1
#
_cell.length_a   1.000
_cell.length_b   1.000
_cell.length_c   1.000
_cell.angle_alpha   90.00
_cell.angle_beta   90.00
_cell.angle_gamma   90.00
#
_symmetry.space_group_name_H-M   'P 1'
#
loop_
_entity.id
_entity.type
_entity.pdbx_description
1 polymer ?
#
loop_
_entity_poly.entity_id
_entity_poly.type
_entity_poly.pdbx_seq_one_letter_code
_entity_poly.pdbx_strand_id
1 'polypeptide(L)'
;MYKRSHTCGQLRKSNVGVIINLNGWVNSVRLHGQVVFVDLRDRYGKTQIVFDADSFSGDFEAVKKLSMEDVLSVQGTVRDRAESAVNPNMDTGEIEVLVSEYVMLNEAAPLPFVLSDRDNAEENLRLKYRYLELRMEELQKNILIRHETYQAVRTYLSGLEFVEIETPVLMKS
;
A
#
# COMPACT_ATOMS: atom_id res chain seq x y z
N MET A 1 1.62 15.72 8.82
CA MET A 1 1.81 14.68 7.78
C MET A 1 3.25 14.73 7.29
N TYR A 2 3.96 13.61 7.29
CA TYR A 2 5.34 13.56 6.81
C TYR A 2 5.37 13.47 5.27
N LYS A 3 6.31 14.18 4.65
CA LYS A 3 6.58 14.01 3.22
C LYS A 3 7.13 12.61 3.01
N ARG A 4 6.47 11.82 2.16
CA ARG A 4 6.87 10.43 1.86
C ARG A 4 8.30 10.42 1.31
N SER A 5 9.14 9.62 1.95
CA SER A 5 10.54 9.42 1.54
C SER A 5 10.70 8.19 0.64
N HIS A 6 9.95 7.13 0.94
CA HIS A 6 10.01 5.84 0.27
C HIS A 6 8.58 5.34 0.03
N THR A 7 8.37 4.54 -1.01
CA THR A 7 7.15 3.75 -1.17
C THR A 7 7.14 2.56 -0.20
N CYS A 8 5.97 2.00 0.07
CA CYS A 8 5.85 0.82 0.95
C CYS A 8 6.42 -0.46 0.32
N GLY A 9 6.72 -0.49 -0.99
CA GLY A 9 7.30 -1.65 -1.67
C GLY A 9 8.82 -1.60 -1.91
N GLN A 10 9.46 -0.45 -1.71
CA GLN A 10 10.85 -0.25 -2.17
C GLN A 10 11.94 -0.56 -1.14
N LEU A 11 11.59 -0.73 0.14
CA LEU A 11 12.59 -0.91 1.19
C LEU A 11 13.29 -2.28 1.08
N ARG A 12 14.60 -2.29 1.33
CA ARG A 12 15.47 -3.48 1.30
C ARG A 12 16.45 -3.44 2.48
N LYS A 13 17.23 -4.51 2.68
CA LYS A 13 18.30 -4.59 3.69
C LYS A 13 19.31 -3.44 3.62
N SER A 14 19.56 -2.90 2.42
CA SER A 14 20.43 -1.72 2.23
C SER A 14 19.91 -0.44 2.90
N ASN A 15 18.65 -0.42 3.35
CA ASN A 15 18.05 0.71 4.06
C ASN A 15 18.11 0.59 5.59
N VAL A 16 18.65 -0.49 6.15
CA VAL A 16 18.73 -0.68 7.61
C VAL A 16 19.48 0.48 8.28
N GLY A 17 18.94 0.96 9.40
CA GLY A 17 19.45 2.11 10.16
C GLY A 17 18.99 3.47 9.63
N VAL A 18 18.33 3.53 8.47
CA VAL A 18 17.84 4.80 7.90
C VAL A 18 16.49 5.17 8.52
N ILE A 19 16.33 6.45 8.88
CA ILE A 19 15.04 7.03 9.26
C ILE A 19 14.26 7.34 7.97
N ILE A 20 13.05 6.81 7.89
CA ILE A 20 12.20 6.93 6.71
C ILE A 20 10.79 7.38 7.10
N ASN A 21 10.10 7.96 6.13
CA ASN A 21 8.68 8.27 6.19
C ASN A 21 7.91 7.46 5.14
N LEU A 22 6.88 6.72 5.56
CA LEU A 22 5.93 6.01 4.69
C LEU A 22 4.52 6.54 4.88
N ASN A 23 3.73 6.55 3.80
CA ASN A 23 2.32 6.89 3.84
C ASN A 23 1.55 5.80 3.10
N GLY A 24 0.49 5.25 3.70
CA GLY A 24 -0.25 4.14 3.11
C GLY A 24 -1.50 3.74 3.88
N TRP A 25 -2.12 2.66 3.43
CA TRP A 25 -3.28 2.03 4.06
C TRP A 25 -2.85 0.88 4.97
N VAL A 26 -3.48 0.77 6.12
CA VAL A 26 -3.36 -0.39 6.99
C VAL A 26 -3.95 -1.62 6.27
N ASN A 27 -3.11 -2.58 5.90
CA ASN A 27 -3.54 -3.80 5.23
C ASN A 27 -3.84 -4.93 6.21
N SER A 28 -3.13 -4.98 7.34
CA SER A 28 -3.37 -5.94 8.42
C SER A 28 -2.87 -5.34 9.73
N VAL A 29 -3.46 -5.75 10.85
CA VAL A 29 -3.02 -5.38 12.21
C VAL A 29 -2.96 -6.65 13.05
N ARG A 30 -1.86 -6.84 13.77
CA ARG A 30 -1.62 -7.99 14.66
C ARG A 30 -1.06 -7.51 15.99
N LEU A 31 -1.84 -7.66 17.06
CA LEU A 31 -1.45 -7.30 18.43
C LEU A 31 -0.89 -8.53 19.15
N HIS A 32 0.32 -8.41 19.69
CA HIS A 32 0.97 -9.42 20.53
C HIS A 32 1.48 -8.77 21.82
N GLY A 33 0.64 -8.76 22.86
CA GLY A 33 0.99 -8.15 24.14
C GLY A 33 1.27 -6.65 24.02
N GLN A 34 2.55 -6.27 24.11
CA GLN A 34 3.04 -4.90 24.03
C GLN A 34 3.61 -4.51 22.66
N VAL A 35 3.37 -5.32 21.62
CA VAL A 35 3.83 -5.05 20.26
C VAL A 35 2.65 -5.12 19.29
N VAL A 36 2.51 -4.10 18.44
CA VAL A 36 1.55 -4.05 17.34
C VAL A 36 2.31 -4.09 16.03
N PHE A 37 2.04 -5.13 15.23
CA PHE A 37 2.54 -5.26 13.86
C PHE A 37 1.46 -4.81 12.89
N VAL A 38 1.83 -3.93 11.97
CA VAL A 38 0.94 -3.43 10.92
C VAL A 38 1.60 -3.64 9.57
N ASP A 39 0.92 -4.26 8.62
CA ASP A 39 1.36 -4.21 7.23
C ASP A 39 0.82 -2.93 6.60
N LEU A 40 1.70 -1.98 6.29
CA LEU A 40 1.33 -0.75 5.61
C LEU A 40 1.48 -0.93 4.10
N ARG A 41 0.40 -0.68 3.35
CA ARG A 41 0.31 -0.89 1.90
C ARG A 41 0.22 0.44 1.16
N ASP A 42 0.94 0.55 0.05
CA ASP A 42 0.64 1.51 -1.01
C ASP A 42 0.57 0.79 -2.37
N ARG A 43 0.49 1.53 -3.48
CA ARG A 43 0.38 0.90 -4.82
C ARG A 43 1.60 0.07 -5.22
N TYR A 44 2.74 0.23 -4.54
CA TYR A 44 4.01 -0.38 -4.91
C TYR A 44 4.31 -1.64 -4.10
N GLY A 45 3.56 -1.90 -3.02
CA GLY A 45 3.75 -3.07 -2.18
C GLY A 45 3.39 -2.80 -0.72
N LYS A 46 3.91 -3.66 0.15
CA LYS A 46 3.65 -3.65 1.60
C LYS A 46 4.97 -3.64 2.35
N THR A 47 5.03 -2.88 3.45
CA THR A 47 6.10 -2.94 4.45
C THR A 47 5.47 -3.17 5.81
N GLN A 48 6.07 -4.05 6.62
CA GLN A 48 5.69 -4.19 8.04
C GLN A 48 6.26 -3.02 8.83
N ILE A 49 5.38 -2.34 9.55
CA ILE A 49 5.72 -1.36 10.56
C ILE A 49 5.38 -1.94 11.93
N VAL A 50 6.18 -1.59 12.93
CA VAL A 50 6.08 -2.14 14.28
C VAL A 50 6.00 -0.99 15.27
N PHE A 51 5.00 -1.05 16.14
CA PHE A 51 4.90 -0.24 17.34
C PHE A 51 5.22 -1.13 18.53
N ASP A 52 6.17 -0.71 19.34
CA ASP A 52 6.60 -1.41 20.55
C ASP A 52 6.39 -0.47 21.74
N ALA A 53 5.57 -0.86 22.71
CA ALA A 53 5.17 -0.01 23.83
C ALA A 53 6.35 0.52 24.67
N ASP A 54 7.48 -0.20 24.70
CA ASP A 54 8.65 0.20 25.48
C ASP A 54 9.45 1.31 24.78
N SER A 55 9.34 1.41 23.45
CA SER A 55 10.12 2.37 22.64
C SER A 55 9.27 3.47 22.00
N PHE A 56 7.97 3.24 21.82
CA PHE A 56 7.05 4.17 21.20
C PHE A 56 6.61 5.22 22.22
N SER A 57 6.98 6.49 22.00
CA SER A 57 6.67 7.59 22.92
C SER A 57 5.25 8.15 22.78
N GLY A 58 4.47 7.71 21.80
CA GLY A 58 3.10 8.15 21.57
C GLY A 58 2.06 7.37 22.36
N ASP A 59 0.78 7.62 22.07
CA ASP A 59 -0.33 6.90 22.68
C ASP A 59 -0.45 5.48 22.11
N PHE A 60 0.12 4.50 22.82
CA PHE A 60 0.06 3.09 22.42
C PHE A 60 -1.36 2.51 22.48
N GLU A 61 -2.27 3.05 23.31
CA GLU A 61 -3.67 2.62 23.34
C GLU A 61 -4.44 3.08 22.10
N ALA A 62 -4.06 4.22 21.50
CA ALA A 62 -4.57 4.62 20.20
C ALA A 62 -4.08 3.70 19.08
N VAL A 63 -2.82 3.25 19.12
CA VAL A 63 -2.27 2.30 18.14
C VAL A 63 -3.01 0.95 18.16
N LYS A 64 -3.41 0.47 19.34
CA LYS A 64 -4.21 -0.76 19.48
C LYS A 64 -5.58 -0.70 18.78
N LYS A 65 -6.07 0.50 18.47
CA LYS A 65 -7.37 0.73 17.82
C LYS A 65 -7.27 0.86 16.29
N LEU A 66 -6.06 0.82 15.72
CA LEU A 66 -5.87 0.85 14.27
C LEU A 66 -6.68 -0.27 13.61
N SER A 67 -7.37 0.08 12.53
CA SER A 67 -8.26 -0.79 11.78
C SER A 67 -7.80 -0.92 10.32
N MET A 68 -8.29 -1.97 9.66
CA MET A 68 -8.01 -2.20 8.25
C MET A 68 -8.50 -1.03 7.40
N GLU A 69 -7.67 -0.62 6.44
CA GLU A 69 -7.83 0.53 5.54
C GLU A 69 -7.74 1.92 6.17
N ASP A 70 -7.39 2.05 7.46
CA ASP A 70 -6.95 3.33 8.02
C ASP A 70 -5.78 3.89 7.21
N VAL A 71 -5.73 5.21 7.06
CA VAL A 71 -4.69 5.90 6.28
C VAL A 71 -3.70 6.53 7.23
N LEU A 72 -2.45 6.05 7.19
CA LEU A 72 -1.40 6.48 8.10
C LEU A 72 -0.28 7.21 7.37
N SER A 73 0.33 8.15 8.08
CA SER A 73 1.65 8.72 7.79
C SER A 73 2.58 8.37 8.94
N VAL A 74 3.62 7.59 8.70
CA VAL A 74 4.53 7.09 9.74
C VAL A 74 5.95 7.57 9.49
N GLN A 75 6.65 7.85 10.58
CA GLN A 75 8.10 8.00 10.62
C GLN A 75 8.69 6.90 11.50
N GLY A 76 9.77 6.29 11.04
CA GLY A 76 10.43 5.24 11.80
C GLY A 76 11.80 4.87 11.25
N THR A 77 12.47 3.97 11.95
CA THR A 77 13.81 3.47 11.58
C THR A 77 13.69 2.07 11.00
N VAL A 78 14.32 1.84 9.84
CA VAL A 78 14.37 0.50 9.24
C VAL A 78 15.30 -0.39 10.06
N ARG A 79 14.86 -1.60 10.39
CA ARG A 79 15.66 -2.63 11.05
C ARG A 79 15.47 -3.99 10.38
N ASP A 80 16.43 -4.88 10.58
CA ASP A 80 16.28 -6.26 10.18
C ASP A 80 15.17 -6.94 10.98
N ARG A 81 14.43 -7.84 10.32
CA ARG A 81 13.63 -8.81 11.06
C ARG A 81 14.54 -9.86 11.68
N ALA A 82 14.08 -10.47 12.77
CA ALA A 82 14.71 -11.70 13.25
C ALA A 82 14.72 -12.76 12.12
N GLU A 83 15.76 -13.59 12.06
CA GLU A 83 15.90 -14.60 11.00
C GLU A 83 14.68 -15.52 10.87
N SER A 84 14.05 -15.85 12.01
CA SER A 84 12.82 -16.66 12.07
C SER A 84 11.55 -15.94 11.59
N ALA A 85 11.59 -14.62 11.44
CA ALA A 85 10.47 -13.76 11.06
C ALA A 85 10.58 -13.18 9.63
N VAL A 86 11.62 -13.57 8.89
CA VAL A 86 11.79 -13.22 7.48
C VAL A 86 10.64 -13.81 6.67
N ASN A 87 9.98 -12.97 5.86
CA ASN A 87 8.89 -13.40 4.99
C ASN A 87 9.33 -13.43 3.52
N PRO A 88 9.61 -14.60 2.92
CA PRO A 88 10.06 -14.69 1.53
C PRO A 88 8.98 -14.31 0.51
N ASN A 89 7.71 -14.25 0.91
CA ASN A 89 6.60 -13.85 0.04
C ASN A 89 6.41 -12.33 -0.03
N MET A 90 7.26 -11.55 0.62
CA MET A 90 7.24 -10.09 0.59
C MET A 90 8.59 -9.54 0.16
N ASP A 91 8.59 -8.63 -0.80
CA ASP A 91 9.78 -7.92 -1.28
C ASP A 91 10.54 -7.19 -0.16
N THR A 92 9.84 -6.70 0.86
CA THR A 92 10.40 -6.05 2.04
C THR A 92 10.46 -7.00 3.24
N GLY A 93 10.33 -8.30 3.02
CA GLY A 93 10.10 -9.29 4.07
C GLY A 93 11.31 -9.59 4.94
N GLU A 94 12.49 -9.10 4.57
CA GLU A 94 13.71 -9.16 5.37
C GLU A 94 13.82 -8.02 6.40
N ILE A 95 13.03 -6.96 6.24
CA ILE A 95 13.09 -5.76 7.08
C ILE A 95 11.73 -5.45 7.71
N GLU A 96 11.76 -4.56 8.69
CA GLU A 96 10.60 -3.89 9.25
C GLU A 96 10.96 -2.47 9.67
N VAL A 97 9.94 -1.65 9.94
CA VAL A 97 10.14 -0.26 10.36
C VAL A 97 9.65 -0.10 11.79
N LEU A 98 10.57 0.18 12.71
CA LEU A 98 10.21 0.54 14.08
C LEU A 98 9.70 1.98 14.09
N VAL A 99 8.42 2.17 14.38
CA VAL A 99 7.75 3.47 14.31
C VAL A 99 8.10 4.30 15.53
N SER A 100 8.58 5.53 15.29
CA SER A 100 8.80 6.53 16.34
C SER A 100 7.61 7.47 16.47
N GLU A 101 7.03 7.87 15.35
CA GLU A 101 5.89 8.79 15.29
C GLU A 101 4.93 8.38 14.17
N TYR A 102 3.63 8.62 14.38
CA TYR A 102 2.64 8.46 13.32
C TYR A 102 1.55 9.52 13.40
N VAL A 103 0.88 9.72 12.28
CA VAL A 103 -0.31 10.55 12.14
C VAL A 103 -1.40 9.72 11.48
N MET A 104 -2.56 9.65 12.13
CA MET A 104 -3.80 9.20 11.50
C MET A 104 -4.24 10.26 10.48
N LEU A 105 -4.10 9.97 9.19
CA LEU A 105 -4.54 10.88 8.12
C LEU A 105 -6.04 10.76 7.89
N ASN A 106 -6.58 9.54 7.98
CA ASN A 106 -8.00 9.29 7.86
C ASN A 106 -8.35 7.92 8.46
N GLU A 107 -9.44 7.87 9.23
CA GLU A 107 -9.99 6.63 9.77
C GLU A 107 -10.90 5.95 8.74
N ALA A 108 -10.83 4.63 8.63
CA ALA A 108 -11.69 3.86 7.76
C ALA A 108 -12.99 3.47 8.45
N ALA A 109 -14.10 3.65 7.74
CA ALA A 109 -15.38 3.03 8.11
C ALA A 109 -15.29 1.50 7.93
N PRO A 110 -16.18 0.73 8.61
CA PRO A 110 -16.28 -0.71 8.38
C PRO A 110 -16.41 -1.06 6.91
N LEU A 111 -15.61 -2.01 6.45
CA LEU A 111 -15.53 -2.35 5.04
C LEU A 111 -16.74 -3.19 4.60
N PRO A 112 -17.30 -2.92 3.40
CA PRO A 112 -18.42 -3.70 2.87
C PRO A 112 -18.01 -5.12 2.46
N PHE A 113 -16.72 -5.38 2.27
CA PHE A 113 -16.13 -6.69 1.94
C PHE A 113 -14.63 -6.70 2.24
N VAL A 114 -14.00 -7.87 2.17
CA VAL A 114 -12.60 -8.06 2.57
C VAL A 114 -11.71 -7.83 1.35
N LEU A 115 -10.72 -6.95 1.46
CA LEU A 115 -9.87 -6.60 0.30
C LEU A 115 -8.79 -7.64 -0.03
N SER A 116 -8.61 -8.66 0.80
CA SER A 116 -7.72 -9.78 0.52
C SER A 116 -8.40 -10.96 -0.18
N ASP A 117 -9.73 -10.96 -0.28
CA ASP A 117 -10.51 -12.04 -0.88
C ASP A 117 -11.63 -11.45 -1.75
N ARG A 118 -11.43 -11.47 -3.07
CA ARG A 118 -12.35 -10.87 -4.03
C ARG A 118 -13.66 -11.64 -4.17
N ASP A 119 -13.63 -12.95 -3.92
CA ASP A 119 -14.80 -13.83 -4.11
C ASP A 119 -15.75 -13.79 -2.91
N ASN A 120 -15.36 -13.11 -1.84
CA ASN A 120 -16.17 -12.94 -0.65
C ASN A 120 -17.36 -11.96 -0.82
N ALA A 121 -17.51 -11.36 -2.01
CA ALA A 121 -18.55 -10.40 -2.32
C ALA A 121 -19.10 -10.57 -3.74
N GLU A 122 -20.42 -10.43 -3.86
CA GLU A 122 -21.08 -10.43 -5.16
C GLU A 122 -20.60 -9.28 -6.04
N GLU A 123 -20.59 -9.51 -7.36
CA GLU A 123 -20.11 -8.54 -8.34
C GLU A 123 -20.84 -7.19 -8.23
N ASN A 124 -22.15 -7.18 -8.02
CA ASN A 124 -22.92 -5.94 -7.85
C ASN A 124 -22.43 -5.09 -6.68
N LEU A 125 -22.05 -5.72 -5.55
CA LEU A 125 -21.51 -5.03 -4.39
C LEU A 125 -20.10 -4.50 -4.68
N ARG A 126 -19.28 -5.32 -5.35
CA ARG A 126 -17.93 -4.93 -5.78
C ARG A 126 -17.95 -3.74 -6.75
N LEU A 127 -18.86 -3.73 -7.72
CA LEU A 127 -19.06 -2.60 -8.65
C LEU A 127 -19.60 -1.35 -7.94
N LYS A 128 -20.51 -1.51 -6.97
CA LYS A 128 -20.99 -0.38 -6.15
C LYS A 128 -19.85 0.29 -5.38
N TYR A 129 -18.94 -0.50 -4.81
CA TYR A 129 -17.77 -0.02 -4.09
C TYR A 129 -16.47 -0.22 -4.89
N ARG A 130 -16.53 0.01 -6.21
CA ARG A 130 -15.40 -0.26 -7.12
C ARG A 130 -14.12 0.45 -6.70
N TYR A 131 -14.22 1.62 -6.07
CA TYR A 131 -13.07 2.35 -5.54
C TYR A 131 -12.30 1.61 -4.43
N LEU A 132 -12.95 0.69 -3.70
CA LEU A 132 -12.29 -0.21 -2.75
C LEU A 132 -11.74 -1.44 -3.45
N GLU A 133 -12.52 -2.07 -4.34
CA GLU A 133 -12.10 -3.25 -5.08
C GLU A 133 -10.84 -2.95 -5.92
N LEU A 134 -10.76 -1.76 -6.51
CA LEU A 134 -9.59 -1.31 -7.26
C LEU A 134 -8.30 -1.28 -6.44
N ARG A 135 -8.35 -1.34 -5.09
CA ARG A 135 -7.16 -1.44 -4.24
C ARG A 135 -6.56 -2.85 -4.18
N MET A 136 -7.30 -3.86 -4.64
CA MET A 136 -6.84 -5.25 -4.70
C MET A 136 -5.68 -5.38 -5.70
N GLU A 137 -4.70 -6.21 -5.35
CA GLU A 137 -3.48 -6.40 -6.13
C GLU A 137 -3.76 -6.84 -7.57
N GLU A 138 -4.70 -7.77 -7.76
CA GLU A 138 -5.11 -8.26 -9.08
C GLU A 138 -5.58 -7.11 -9.99
N LEU A 139 -6.43 -6.21 -9.49
CA LEU A 139 -6.96 -5.11 -10.29
C LEU A 139 -5.94 -3.98 -10.49
N GLN A 140 -5.08 -3.72 -9.50
CA GLN A 140 -3.94 -2.81 -9.68
C GLN A 140 -3.03 -3.31 -10.81
N LYS A 141 -2.69 -4.61 -10.81
CA LYS A 141 -1.90 -5.24 -11.88
C LYS A 141 -2.57 -5.10 -13.24
N ASN A 142 -3.87 -5.38 -13.34
CA ASN A 142 -4.61 -5.26 -14.60
C ASN A 142 -4.58 -3.83 -15.18
N ILE A 143 -4.74 -2.81 -14.32
CA ILE A 143 -4.70 -1.40 -14.75
C ILE A 143 -3.28 -1.00 -15.19
N LEU A 144 -2.25 -1.43 -14.47
CA LEU A 144 -0.87 -1.14 -14.81
C LEU A 144 -0.46 -1.80 -16.14
N ILE A 145 -0.81 -3.07 -16.36
CA ILE A 145 -0.58 -3.77 -17.64
C ILE A 145 -1.26 -3.04 -18.78
N ARG A 146 -2.51 -2.60 -18.60
CA ARG A 146 -3.23 -1.81 -19.62
C ARG A 146 -2.51 -0.50 -19.92
N HIS A 147 -2.05 0.21 -18.89
CA HIS A 147 -1.28 1.44 -19.05
C HIS A 147 0.01 1.20 -19.84
N GLU A 148 0.83 0.23 -19.43
CA GLU A 148 2.10 -0.11 -20.07
C GLU A 148 1.90 -0.53 -21.53
N THR A 149 0.87 -1.33 -21.80
CA THR A 149 0.50 -1.73 -23.16
C THR A 149 0.21 -0.51 -24.03
N TYR A 150 -0.56 0.45 -23.51
CA TYR A 150 -0.86 1.69 -24.23
C TYR A 150 0.38 2.54 -24.50
N GLN A 151 1.30 2.65 -23.52
CA GLN A 151 2.56 3.38 -23.72
C GLN A 151 3.45 2.69 -24.75
N ALA A 152 3.55 1.36 -24.73
CA ALA A 152 4.36 0.58 -25.65
C ALA A 152 3.88 0.74 -27.10
N VAL A 153 2.57 0.60 -27.34
CA VAL A 153 1.98 0.74 -28.68
C VAL A 153 2.18 2.15 -29.22
N ARG A 154 1.90 3.18 -28.41
CA ARG A 154 2.11 4.58 -28.83
C ARG A 154 3.57 4.86 -29.16
N THR A 155 4.49 4.45 -28.28
CA THR A 155 5.93 4.64 -28.48
C THR A 155 6.40 3.99 -29.79
N TYR A 156 5.93 2.77 -30.06
CA TYR A 156 6.27 2.05 -31.29
C TYR A 156 5.76 2.78 -32.56
N LEU A 157 4.48 3.17 -32.58
CA LEU A 157 3.89 3.85 -33.74
C LEU A 157 4.50 5.23 -33.98
N SER A 158 4.71 6.02 -32.92
CA SER A 158 5.40 7.31 -33.02
C SER A 158 6.83 7.15 -33.55
N GLY A 159 7.52 6.07 -33.18
CA GLY A 159 8.85 5.75 -33.72
C GLY A 159 8.86 5.38 -35.21
N LEU A 160 7.70 5.02 -35.76
CA LEU A 160 7.47 4.80 -37.20
C LEU A 160 6.86 6.02 -37.90
N GLU A 161 6.92 7.20 -37.28
CA GLU A 161 6.39 8.46 -37.80
C GLU A 161 4.86 8.49 -37.99
N PHE A 162 4.12 7.61 -37.32
CA PHE A 162 2.65 7.73 -37.25
C PHE A 162 2.26 8.89 -36.33
N VAL A 163 1.14 9.54 -36.65
CA VAL A 163 0.56 10.64 -35.87
C VAL A 163 -0.70 10.16 -35.15
N GLU A 164 -0.78 10.37 -33.84
CA GLU A 164 -2.00 10.13 -33.07
C GLU A 164 -3.00 11.28 -33.36
N ILE A 165 -4.14 10.94 -33.98
CA ILE A 165 -5.19 11.89 -34.35
C ILE A 165 -6.45 11.55 -33.56
N GLU A 166 -6.87 12.46 -32.67
CA GLU A 166 -8.15 12.34 -31.98
C GLU A 166 -9.30 12.65 -32.94
N THR A 167 -10.24 11.72 -33.08
CA THR A 167 -11.44 11.90 -33.90
C THR A 167 -12.63 12.32 -33.03
N PRO A 168 -13.59 13.11 -33.56
CA PRO A 168 -14.74 13.55 -32.77
C PRO A 168 -15.58 12.39 -32.22
N VAL A 169 -15.99 12.49 -30.94
CA VAL A 169 -16.76 11.46 -30.22
C VAL A 169 -18.23 11.45 -30.63
N LEU A 170 -18.83 12.63 -30.79
CA LEU A 170 -20.21 12.79 -31.25
C LEU A 170 -20.22 13.08 -32.74
N MET A 171 -20.87 12.21 -33.50
CA MET A 171 -21.05 12.31 -34.95
C MET A 171 -22.53 12.17 -35.31
N LYS A 172 -22.85 12.48 -36.57
CA LYS A 172 -24.21 12.31 -37.09
C LYS A 172 -24.67 10.85 -36.90
N SER A 173 -25.87 10.67 -36.36
CA SER A 173 -26.54 9.36 -36.29
C SER A 173 -26.87 8.81 -37.67
#